data_AF-K1WR94-F1
#
_entry.id   AF-K1WR94-F1
#
_cell.length_a   1.000
_cell.length_b   1.000
_cell.length_c   1.000
_cell.angle_alpha   90.00
_cell.angle_beta   90.00
_cell.angle_gamma   90.00
#
_symmetry.space_group_name_H-M   'P 1'
#
loop_
_entity.id
_entity.type
_entity.pdbx_description
1 polymer ?
#
loop_
_entity_poly.entity_id
_entity_poly.type
_entity_poly.pdbx_seq_one_letter_code
_entity_poly.pdbx_strand_id
1 'polypeptide(L)'
;MFCTSLRKRVEWATVPSTLLASQAPKWKEQTLTTHDLAIPIPLPKTHQRDALETFLLLALSPTDLLDQPATMSRIQRLYHHTGGRNVGILFLLNGKTLKSNGTVAFMNLQLTLLKTLEIPLIPLSSLSTIQHTLSAFQCQLVSKRRADTIPQHNPAVSLLPYCTNNPPLPEHARNVLSDLYHSIPEIASVATSVEGKRRLRQWLEDSCPGVADDVVEFWAQEIFVD
;
A
#
# COMPACT_ATOMS: atom_id res chain seq x y z
N MET A 1 5.57 18.98 -9.06
CA MET A 1 6.67 19.96 -9.24
C MET A 1 7.90 19.22 -9.71
N PHE A 2 8.86 19.90 -10.35
CA PHE A 2 10.13 19.30 -10.74
C PHE A 2 11.30 20.27 -10.51
N CYS A 3 12.50 19.72 -10.34
CA CYS A 3 13.70 20.49 -10.01
C CYS A 3 14.32 21.17 -11.24
N THR A 4 14.70 22.44 -11.10
CA THR A 4 15.44 23.22 -12.11
C THR A 4 16.76 22.55 -12.53
N SER A 5 17.38 21.76 -11.64
CA SER A 5 18.64 21.06 -11.91
C SER A 5 18.52 20.03 -13.04
N LEU A 6 17.32 19.52 -13.33
CA LEU A 6 17.09 18.54 -14.41
C LEU A 6 17.51 19.07 -15.78
N ARG A 7 17.41 20.38 -16.02
CA ARG A 7 17.85 21.02 -17.27
C ARG A 7 19.34 20.86 -17.54
N LYS A 8 20.15 20.78 -16.48
CA LYS A 8 21.62 20.67 -16.56
C LYS A 8 22.08 19.22 -16.73
N ARG A 9 21.21 18.25 -16.50
CA ARG A 9 21.53 16.82 -16.56
C ARG A 9 21.23 16.31 -17.95
N VAL A 10 22.24 15.90 -18.72
CA VAL A 10 22.14 15.53 -20.15
C VAL A 10 21.02 14.51 -20.40
N GLU A 11 20.90 13.50 -19.54
CA GLU A 11 19.88 12.46 -19.64
C GLU A 11 18.45 12.96 -19.35
N TRP A 12 18.31 14.04 -18.59
CA TRP A 12 17.02 14.55 -18.12
C TRP A 12 16.65 15.91 -18.72
N ALA A 13 17.51 16.51 -19.53
CA ALA A 13 17.39 17.89 -19.99
C ALA A 13 16.08 18.18 -20.75
N THR A 14 15.49 17.18 -21.40
CA THR A 14 14.21 17.31 -22.13
C THR A 14 12.99 17.19 -21.23
N VAL A 15 13.12 16.59 -20.05
CA VAL A 15 11.99 16.33 -19.14
C VAL A 15 11.28 17.61 -18.69
N PRO A 16 11.98 18.68 -18.26
CA PRO A 16 11.33 19.96 -17.96
C PRO A 16 10.38 20.44 -19.06
N SER A 17 10.83 20.44 -20.32
CA SER A 17 9.99 20.86 -21.44
C SER A 17 8.81 19.91 -21.66
N THR A 18 9.02 18.60 -21.58
CA THR A 18 7.95 17.59 -21.70
C THR A 18 6.90 17.74 -20.59
N LEU A 19 7.31 17.98 -19.35
CA LEU A 19 6.39 18.14 -18.21
C LEU A 19 5.62 19.46 -18.30
N LEU A 20 6.29 20.56 -18.66
CA LEU A 20 5.62 21.87 -18.83
C LEU A 20 4.63 21.89 -20.00
N ALA A 21 4.88 21.10 -21.05
CA ALA A 21 3.96 20.94 -22.17
C ALA A 21 2.71 20.10 -21.82
N SER A 22 2.70 19.40 -20.67
CA SER A 22 1.54 18.60 -20.26
C SER A 22 0.35 19.48 -19.91
N GLN A 23 -0.84 19.11 -20.39
CA GLN A 23 -2.09 19.77 -20.00
C GLN A 23 -2.53 19.39 -18.59
N ALA A 24 -2.25 18.15 -18.17
CA ALA A 24 -2.54 17.64 -16.84
C ALA A 24 -1.52 16.56 -16.41
N PRO A 25 -1.05 16.56 -15.15
CA PRO A 25 -1.18 17.64 -14.17
C PRO A 25 -0.39 18.89 -14.60
N LYS A 26 -0.77 20.06 -14.08
CA LYS A 26 -0.03 21.32 -14.32
C LYS A 26 1.30 21.30 -13.57
N TRP A 27 2.39 21.04 -14.29
CA TRP A 27 3.73 21.00 -13.71
C TRP A 27 4.27 22.41 -13.43
N LYS A 28 5.02 22.53 -12.33
CA LYS A 28 5.75 23.74 -11.95
C LYS A 28 7.21 23.39 -11.72
N GLU A 29 8.08 24.21 -12.30
CA GLU A 29 9.52 24.15 -12.09
C GLU A 29 9.89 24.93 -10.82
N GLN A 30 10.71 24.34 -9.96
CA GLN A 30 11.22 24.96 -8.73
C GLN A 30 12.64 24.50 -8.43
N THR A 31 13.37 25.26 -7.62
CA THR A 31 14.68 24.83 -7.10
C THR A 31 14.44 23.95 -5.88
N LEU A 32 14.65 22.64 -6.05
CA LEU A 32 14.43 21.62 -5.02
C LEU A 32 15.79 21.09 -4.53
N THR A 33 15.93 20.91 -3.22
CA THR A 33 17.22 20.54 -2.60
C THR A 33 17.35 19.04 -2.33
N THR A 34 16.24 18.33 -2.13
CA THR A 34 16.21 16.93 -1.70
C THR A 34 15.77 15.94 -2.78
N HIS A 35 14.96 16.40 -3.75
CA HIS A 35 14.32 15.54 -4.75
C HIS A 35 14.26 16.22 -6.12
N ASP A 36 14.01 15.42 -7.15
CA ASP A 36 13.94 15.90 -8.54
C ASP A 36 12.50 16.10 -9.01
N LEU A 37 11.56 15.30 -8.51
CA LEU A 37 10.15 15.32 -8.89
C LEU A 37 9.27 15.16 -7.65
N ALA A 38 8.15 15.88 -7.61
CA ALA A 38 7.13 15.78 -6.58
C ALA A 38 5.76 15.62 -7.24
N ILE A 39 5.10 14.49 -6.97
CA ILE A 39 3.75 14.21 -7.50
C ILE A 39 2.73 14.18 -6.37
N PRO A 40 1.52 14.74 -6.57
CA PRO A 40 0.47 14.68 -5.57
C PRO A 40 -0.16 13.28 -5.53
N ILE A 41 -0.43 12.76 -4.33
CA ILE A 41 -1.23 11.55 -4.10
C ILE A 41 -2.52 11.96 -3.40
N PRO A 42 -3.69 11.69 -3.99
CA PRO A 42 -4.97 11.81 -3.31
C PRO A 42 -5.03 10.90 -2.07
N LEU A 43 -5.35 11.46 -0.91
CA LEU A 43 -5.65 10.66 0.27
C LEU A 43 -7.05 10.01 0.16
N PRO A 44 -7.23 8.78 0.68
CA PRO A 44 -8.57 8.23 0.91
C PRO A 44 -9.37 9.18 1.81
N LYS A 45 -10.69 9.29 1.57
CA LYS A 45 -11.59 10.27 2.19
C LYS A 45 -11.61 10.19 3.72
N THR A 46 -10.64 10.81 4.40
CA THR A 46 -10.82 11.32 5.76
C THR A 46 -11.63 12.61 5.67
N HIS A 47 -12.35 12.99 6.73
CA HIS A 47 -13.36 14.07 6.77
C HIS A 47 -12.96 15.45 6.17
N GLN A 48 -11.69 15.68 5.82
CA GLN A 48 -11.24 16.79 5.00
C GLN A 48 -11.27 16.42 3.50
N ARG A 49 -12.24 17.00 2.78
CA ARG A 49 -12.23 17.01 1.31
C ARG A 49 -10.94 17.72 0.87
N ASP A 50 -10.16 17.07 0.01
CA ASP A 50 -8.99 17.61 -0.71
C ASP A 50 -7.61 17.57 -0.03
N ALA A 51 -7.40 16.75 1.00
CA ALA A 51 -6.04 16.51 1.50
C ALA A 51 -5.19 15.75 0.45
N LEU A 52 -4.09 16.36 0.01
CA LEU A 52 -3.11 15.75 -0.90
C LEU A 52 -1.81 15.48 -0.15
N GLU A 53 -1.31 14.24 -0.21
CA GLU A 53 0.07 13.94 0.14
C GLU A 53 0.98 14.18 -1.06
N THR A 54 2.27 14.37 -0.81
CA THR A 54 3.28 14.47 -1.88
C THR A 54 4.18 13.26 -1.86
N PHE A 55 4.40 12.67 -3.04
CA PHE A 55 5.40 11.63 -3.27
C PHE A 55 6.62 12.23 -3.95
N LEU A 56 7.78 11.99 -3.36
CA LEU A 56 9.06 12.57 -3.78
C LEU A 56 9.86 11.53 -4.54
N LEU A 57 10.40 11.94 -5.68
CA LEU A 57 11.15 11.07 -6.58
C LEU A 57 12.51 11.67 -6.87
N LEU A 58 13.56 10.85 -6.78
CA LEU A 58 14.83 11.12 -7.44
C LEU A 58 14.79 10.56 -8.86
N ALA A 59 15.23 11.34 -9.82
CA ALA A 59 15.39 10.90 -11.20
C ALA A 59 16.84 10.45 -11.36
N LEU A 60 17.09 9.17 -11.68
CA LEU A 60 18.44 8.61 -11.82
C LEU A 60 18.60 7.87 -13.15
N SER A 61 19.81 7.83 -13.65
CA SER A 61 20.19 7.16 -14.89
C SER A 61 21.55 6.47 -14.69
N PRO A 62 22.01 5.61 -15.63
CA PRO A 62 23.28 4.92 -15.49
C PRO A 62 24.47 5.86 -15.31
N THR A 63 24.42 7.09 -15.87
CA THR A 63 25.48 8.10 -15.69
C THR A 63 25.59 8.60 -14.26
N ASP A 64 24.47 8.68 -13.53
CA ASP A 64 24.47 9.11 -12.12
C ASP A 64 25.16 8.07 -11.23
N LEU A 65 25.23 6.81 -11.67
CA LEU A 65 25.91 5.73 -10.95
C LEU A 65 27.43 5.70 -11.20
N LEU A 66 27.99 6.61 -12.01
CA LEU A 66 29.45 6.75 -12.15
C LEU A 66 30.08 7.30 -10.87
N ASP A 67 29.34 8.15 -10.13
CA ASP A 67 29.71 8.65 -8.80
C ASP A 67 28.78 8.02 -7.76
N GLN A 68 29.00 6.73 -7.49
CA GLN A 68 28.17 5.97 -6.54
C GLN A 68 28.10 6.60 -5.14
N PRO A 69 29.21 7.09 -4.54
CA PRO A 69 29.15 7.69 -3.19
C PRO A 69 28.24 8.93 -3.13
N ALA A 70 28.34 9.83 -4.12
CA ALA A 70 27.48 11.01 -4.16
C ALA A 70 26.02 10.63 -4.40
N THR A 71 25.76 9.67 -5.30
CA THR A 71 24.41 9.20 -5.59
C THR A 71 23.77 8.49 -4.40
N MET A 72 24.49 7.63 -3.69
CA MET A 72 24.00 6.99 -2.47
C MET A 72 23.72 8.01 -1.36
N SER A 73 24.56 9.03 -1.22
CA SER A 73 24.31 10.13 -0.28
C SER A 73 23.03 10.90 -0.60
N ARG A 74 22.73 11.11 -1.90
CA ARG A 74 21.46 11.72 -2.34
C ARG A 74 20.27 10.81 -2.04
N ILE A 75 20.38 9.50 -2.28
CA ILE A 75 19.33 8.52 -1.99
C ILE A 75 19.03 8.46 -0.49
N GLN A 76 20.06 8.37 0.36
CA GLN A 76 19.90 8.38 1.81
C GLN A 76 19.25 9.68 2.28
N ARG A 77 19.70 10.83 1.76
CA ARG A 77 19.09 12.13 2.09
C ARG A 77 17.61 12.17 1.72
N LEU A 78 17.23 11.67 0.55
CA LEU A 78 15.82 11.56 0.16
C LEU A 78 15.06 10.67 1.15
N TYR A 79 15.58 9.47 1.42
CA TYR A 79 14.92 8.51 2.31
C TYR A 79 14.69 9.09 3.71
N HIS A 80 15.71 9.71 4.31
CA HIS A 80 15.60 10.27 5.66
C HIS A 80 14.76 11.56 5.71
N HIS A 81 14.51 12.24 4.58
CA HIS A 81 13.71 13.46 4.55
C HIS A 81 12.27 13.24 5.04
N THR A 82 11.70 12.06 4.81
CA THR A 82 10.34 11.68 5.21
C THR A 82 10.32 10.37 6.01
N GLY A 83 11.48 9.88 6.46
CA GLY A 83 11.60 8.59 7.16
C GLY A 83 11.18 7.39 6.30
N GLY A 84 11.49 7.42 5.00
CA GLY A 84 11.15 6.36 4.05
C GLY A 84 9.71 6.40 3.53
N ARG A 85 8.88 7.35 4.00
CA ARG A 85 7.49 7.48 3.55
C ARG A 85 7.40 8.30 2.28
N ASN A 86 6.59 7.86 1.32
CA ASN A 86 6.27 8.62 0.11
C ASN A 86 7.50 9.07 -0.69
N VAL A 87 8.54 8.24 -0.74
CA VAL A 87 9.77 8.49 -1.50
C VAL A 87 10.01 7.37 -2.49
N GLY A 88 10.67 7.67 -3.60
CA GLY A 88 11.04 6.67 -4.59
C GLY A 88 12.13 7.15 -5.53
N ILE A 89 12.55 6.26 -6.42
CA ILE A 89 13.54 6.55 -7.44
C ILE A 89 12.92 6.21 -8.80
N LEU A 90 12.92 7.16 -9.72
CA LEU A 90 12.59 6.95 -11.13
C LEU A 90 13.89 6.73 -11.90
N PHE A 91 14.08 5.55 -12.46
CA PHE A 91 15.35 5.16 -13.08
C PHE A 91 15.24 5.00 -14.60
N LEU A 92 15.96 5.81 -15.37
CA LEU A 92 16.00 5.76 -16.83
C LEU A 92 16.85 4.58 -17.32
N LEU A 93 16.24 3.61 -18.00
CA LEU A 93 16.92 2.43 -18.53
C LEU A 93 17.68 2.73 -19.82
N ASN A 94 17.07 3.45 -20.76
CA ASN A 94 17.68 3.76 -22.06
C ASN A 94 18.07 5.23 -22.11
N GLY A 95 19.28 5.52 -21.65
CA GLY A 95 19.91 6.84 -21.73
C GLY A 95 20.56 7.13 -23.07
N LYS A 96 20.88 8.40 -23.33
CA LYS A 96 21.51 8.89 -24.56
C LYS A 96 23.02 8.66 -24.59
N THR A 97 23.67 8.65 -23.42
CA THR A 97 25.12 8.86 -23.33
C THR A 97 25.95 7.59 -23.10
N LEU A 98 25.36 6.51 -22.58
CA LEU A 98 26.09 5.26 -22.33
C LEU A 98 25.53 4.09 -23.13
N LYS A 99 26.43 3.33 -23.77
CA LYS A 99 26.18 1.96 -24.25
C LYS A 99 26.11 0.92 -23.11
N SER A 100 26.19 1.35 -21.84
CA SER A 100 26.00 0.43 -20.72
C SER A 100 24.57 -0.06 -20.71
N ASN A 101 24.38 -1.35 -20.46
CA ASN A 101 23.07 -1.92 -20.29
C ASN A 101 22.40 -1.31 -19.04
N GLY A 102 21.50 -0.33 -19.22
CA GLY A 102 20.83 0.36 -18.11
C GLY A 102 19.97 -0.57 -17.27
N THR A 103 19.57 -1.74 -17.80
CA THR A 103 18.91 -2.79 -17.02
C THR A 103 19.87 -3.42 -16.02
N VAL A 104 21.13 -3.65 -16.40
CA VAL A 104 22.16 -4.15 -15.46
C VAL A 104 22.43 -3.12 -14.36
N ALA A 105 22.55 -1.85 -14.73
CA ALA A 105 22.74 -0.75 -13.79
C ALA A 105 21.55 -0.62 -12.80
N PHE A 106 20.32 -0.75 -13.30
CA PHE A 106 19.10 -0.79 -12.50
C PHE A 106 19.10 -1.96 -11.51
N MET A 107 19.40 -3.18 -11.98
CA MET A 107 19.41 -4.38 -11.13
C MET A 107 20.48 -4.29 -10.04
N ASN A 108 21.67 -3.78 -10.36
CA ASN A 108 22.73 -3.58 -9.37
C ASN A 108 22.33 -2.55 -8.30
N LEU A 109 21.68 -1.45 -8.71
CA LEU A 109 21.15 -0.47 -7.77
C LEU A 109 20.06 -1.10 -6.89
N GLN A 110 19.14 -1.86 -7.47
CA GLN A 110 18.08 -2.56 -6.71
C GLN A 110 18.67 -3.51 -5.67
N LEU A 111 19.67 -4.32 -6.02
CA LEU A 111 20.36 -5.21 -5.09
C LEU A 111 21.07 -4.46 -3.96
N THR A 112 21.61 -3.28 -4.25
CA THR A 112 22.27 -2.43 -3.26
C THR A 112 21.22 -1.86 -2.28
N LEU A 113 20.10 -1.36 -2.80
CA LEU A 113 19.05 -0.74 -1.99
C LEU A 113 18.33 -1.76 -1.11
N LEU A 114 18.04 -2.97 -1.61
CA LEU A 114 17.39 -4.05 -0.84
C LEU A 114 18.10 -4.39 0.48
N LYS A 115 19.42 -4.15 0.56
CA LYS A 115 20.20 -4.42 1.78
C LYS A 115 20.13 -3.30 2.81
N THR A 116 19.77 -2.08 2.39
CA THR A 116 19.97 -0.87 3.21
C THR A 116 18.72 -0.02 3.40
N LEU A 117 17.87 0.10 2.38
CA LEU A 117 16.79 1.08 2.31
C LEU A 117 15.58 0.50 1.57
N GLU A 118 14.42 0.55 2.20
CA GLU A 118 13.14 0.21 1.57
C GLU A 118 12.64 1.39 0.72
N ILE A 119 13.21 1.57 -0.48
CA ILE A 119 12.79 2.62 -1.41
C ILE A 119 12.39 2.01 -2.77
N PRO A 120 11.17 2.30 -3.29
CA PRO A 120 10.75 1.77 -4.57
C PRO A 120 11.58 2.33 -5.71
N LEU A 121 12.06 1.43 -6.56
CA LEU A 121 12.79 1.74 -7.79
C LEU A 121 11.86 1.51 -9.00
N ILE A 122 11.48 2.60 -9.67
CA ILE A 122 10.51 2.63 -10.77
C ILE A 122 11.28 2.68 -12.08
N PRO A 123 11.21 1.63 -12.93
CA PRO A 123 11.89 1.66 -14.21
C PRO A 123 11.20 2.60 -15.19
N LEU A 124 11.99 3.40 -15.90
CA LEU A 124 11.56 4.26 -16.99
C LEU A 124 12.28 3.81 -18.27
N SER A 125 11.54 3.21 -19.20
CA SER A 125 12.11 2.69 -20.45
C SER A 125 12.64 3.80 -21.36
N SER A 126 11.98 4.96 -21.39
CA SER A 126 12.38 6.13 -22.16
C SER A 126 11.74 7.41 -21.60
N LEU A 127 12.33 8.58 -21.90
CA LEU A 127 11.75 9.85 -21.46
C LEU A 127 10.38 10.14 -22.11
N SER A 128 10.08 9.58 -23.28
CA SER A 128 8.78 9.76 -23.92
C SER A 128 7.64 9.13 -23.14
N THR A 129 7.92 8.12 -22.30
CA THR A 129 6.91 7.41 -21.50
C THR A 129 6.80 7.94 -20.06
N ILE A 130 7.51 9.03 -19.72
CA ILE A 130 7.57 9.53 -18.35
C ILE A 130 6.20 9.89 -17.77
N GLN A 131 5.37 10.59 -18.54
CA GLN A 131 4.05 11.01 -18.08
C GLN A 131 3.14 9.80 -17.84
N HIS A 132 3.13 8.85 -18.76
CA HIS A 132 2.38 7.60 -18.62
C HIS A 132 2.86 6.80 -17.40
N THR A 133 4.17 6.68 -17.21
CA THR A 133 4.77 5.95 -16.08
C THR A 133 4.40 6.60 -14.74
N LEU A 134 4.49 7.92 -14.63
CA LEU A 134 4.11 8.65 -13.42
C LEU A 134 2.61 8.55 -13.14
N SER A 135 1.77 8.65 -14.17
CA SER A 135 0.32 8.49 -14.05
C SER A 135 -0.06 7.07 -13.61
N ALA A 136 0.48 6.04 -14.26
CA ALA A 136 0.23 4.65 -13.91
C ALA A 136 0.67 4.35 -12.47
N PHE A 137 1.85 4.83 -12.07
CA PHE A 137 2.34 4.70 -10.71
C PHE A 137 1.43 5.40 -9.68
N GLN A 138 1.00 6.63 -9.97
CA GLN A 138 0.07 7.35 -9.10
C GLN A 138 -1.27 6.60 -8.96
N CYS A 139 -1.83 6.09 -10.06
CA CYS A 139 -3.06 5.29 -10.05
C CYS A 139 -2.89 4.02 -9.19
N GLN A 140 -1.79 3.30 -9.35
CA GLN A 140 -1.50 2.10 -8.55
C GLN A 140 -1.38 2.41 -7.06
N LEU A 141 -0.68 3.49 -6.69
CA LEU A 141 -0.56 3.93 -5.31
C LEU A 141 -1.93 4.26 -4.69
N VAL A 142 -2.78 4.97 -5.41
CA VAL A 142 -4.14 5.31 -4.94
C VAL A 142 -4.99 4.05 -4.78
N SER A 143 -4.94 3.13 -5.75
CA SER A 143 -5.69 1.87 -5.69
C SER A 143 -5.26 1.01 -4.51
N LYS A 144 -3.95 0.88 -4.26
CA LYS A 144 -3.43 0.11 -3.13
C LYS A 144 -3.87 0.69 -1.78
N ARG A 145 -3.75 2.02 -1.62
CA ARG A 145 -4.21 2.71 -0.40
C ARG A 145 -5.71 2.57 -0.18
N ARG A 146 -6.52 2.57 -1.25
CA ARG A 146 -7.96 2.34 -1.15
C ARG A 146 -8.30 0.92 -0.71
N ALA A 147 -7.58 -0.08 -1.24
CA ALA A 147 -7.76 -1.47 -0.84
C ALA A 147 -7.49 -1.67 0.66
N ASP A 148 -6.45 -1.01 1.20
CA ASP A 148 -6.12 -1.07 2.63
C ASP A 148 -7.18 -0.39 3.52
N THR A 149 -7.93 0.59 2.99
CA THR A 149 -8.99 1.31 3.74
C THR A 149 -10.37 0.65 3.69
N ILE A 150 -10.57 -0.34 2.82
CA ILE A 150 -11.82 -1.12 2.81
C ILE A 150 -11.54 -2.36 3.67
N PRO A 151 -12.12 -2.49 4.88
CA PRO A 151 -12.09 -3.77 5.56
C PRO A 151 -12.80 -4.78 4.64
N GLN A 152 -12.02 -5.63 3.98
CA GLN A 152 -12.55 -6.60 3.01
C GLN A 152 -13.46 -7.64 3.69
N HIS A 153 -13.43 -7.73 5.02
CA HIS A 153 -14.23 -8.64 5.82
C HIS A 153 -14.78 -7.89 7.03
N ASN A 154 -16.05 -8.13 7.39
CA ASN A 154 -16.56 -7.76 8.71
C ASN A 154 -15.66 -8.48 9.74
N PRO A 155 -14.94 -7.77 10.63
CA PRO A 155 -14.03 -8.38 11.59
C PRO A 155 -14.73 -9.42 12.46
N ALA A 156 -16.05 -9.28 12.68
CA ALA A 156 -16.83 -10.30 13.36
C ALA A 156 -16.79 -11.63 12.62
N VAL A 157 -16.99 -11.64 11.30
CA VAL A 157 -16.97 -12.86 10.44
C VAL A 157 -15.61 -13.54 10.43
N SER A 158 -14.53 -12.75 10.46
CA SER A 158 -13.16 -13.27 10.55
C SER A 158 -12.85 -13.93 11.90
N LEU A 159 -13.54 -13.52 12.96
CA LEU A 159 -13.33 -14.03 14.32
C LEU A 159 -14.24 -15.22 14.65
N LEU A 160 -15.39 -15.38 13.97
CA LEU A 160 -16.32 -16.50 14.18
C LEU A 160 -15.67 -17.89 14.19
N PRO A 161 -14.73 -18.24 13.28
CA PRO A 161 -14.08 -19.56 13.31
C PRO A 161 -13.46 -19.94 14.66
N TYR A 162 -13.10 -18.93 15.47
CA TYR A 162 -12.39 -19.08 16.73
C TYR A 162 -13.30 -18.91 17.96
N CYS A 163 -14.62 -18.79 17.77
CA CYS A 163 -15.60 -18.69 18.85
C CYS A 163 -16.05 -20.07 19.37
N THR A 164 -15.11 -21.02 19.43
CA THR A 164 -15.26 -22.42 19.85
C THR A 164 -13.94 -22.90 20.44
N ASN A 165 -14.00 -23.79 21.43
CA ASN A 165 -12.80 -24.21 22.17
C ASN A 165 -11.82 -25.05 21.34
N ASN A 166 -12.30 -26.02 20.55
CA ASN A 166 -11.58 -26.79 19.52
C ASN A 166 -12.51 -27.93 19.04
N PRO A 167 -12.73 -28.16 17.73
CA PRO A 167 -12.09 -27.53 16.55
C PRO A 167 -12.73 -26.18 16.15
N PRO A 168 -12.14 -25.45 15.17
CA PRO A 168 -12.74 -24.23 14.62
C PRO A 168 -14.14 -24.46 14.05
N LEU A 169 -14.98 -23.43 14.12
CA LEU A 169 -16.35 -23.46 13.59
C LEU A 169 -16.37 -23.89 12.10
N PRO A 170 -17.17 -24.91 11.73
CA PRO A 170 -17.34 -25.32 10.34
C PRO A 170 -17.83 -24.16 9.46
N GLU A 171 -17.42 -24.15 8.19
CA GLU A 171 -17.76 -23.09 7.23
C GLU A 171 -19.27 -22.83 7.14
N HIS A 172 -20.08 -23.89 7.15
CA HIS A 172 -21.53 -23.74 7.11
C HIS A 172 -22.08 -23.04 8.36
N ALA A 173 -21.66 -23.47 9.55
CA ALA A 173 -22.05 -22.86 10.81
C ALA A 173 -21.59 -21.39 10.91
N ARG A 174 -20.37 -21.10 10.45
CA ARG A 174 -19.84 -19.72 10.33
C ARG A 174 -20.76 -18.84 9.49
N ASN A 175 -21.16 -19.33 8.31
CA ASN A 175 -21.99 -18.57 7.38
C ASN A 175 -23.40 -18.32 7.95
N VAL A 176 -24.01 -19.33 8.58
CA VAL A 176 -25.30 -19.20 9.27
C VAL A 176 -25.22 -18.18 10.40
N LEU A 177 -24.17 -18.23 11.23
CA LEU A 177 -23.99 -17.28 12.32
C LEU A 177 -23.71 -15.86 11.83
N SER A 178 -22.96 -15.67 10.74
CA SER A 178 -22.73 -14.34 10.16
C SER A 178 -23.96 -13.71 9.52
N ASP A 179 -24.88 -14.54 9.02
CA ASP A 179 -26.13 -14.08 8.42
C ASP A 179 -27.15 -13.68 9.50
N LEU A 180 -27.16 -14.39 10.63
CA LEU A 180 -28.07 -14.14 11.75
C LEU A 180 -27.58 -13.03 12.70
N TYR A 181 -26.26 -12.88 12.85
CA TYR A 181 -25.66 -11.97 13.82
C TYR A 181 -24.53 -11.17 13.19
N HIS A 182 -24.56 -9.86 13.35
CA HIS A 182 -23.65 -8.96 12.61
C HIS A 182 -22.46 -8.49 13.46
N SER A 183 -22.39 -8.90 14.73
CA SER A 183 -21.31 -8.54 15.66
C SER A 183 -21.00 -9.65 16.68
N ILE A 184 -19.76 -9.66 17.17
CA ILE A 184 -19.31 -10.61 18.22
C ILE A 184 -20.08 -10.43 19.55
N PRO A 185 -20.33 -9.21 20.05
CA PRO A 185 -21.11 -9.04 21.28
C PRO A 185 -22.54 -9.58 21.19
N GLU A 186 -23.16 -9.48 20.02
CA GLU A 186 -24.49 -10.03 19.78
C GLU A 186 -24.49 -11.56 19.91
N ILE A 187 -23.50 -12.22 19.30
CA ILE A 187 -23.33 -13.68 19.40
C ILE A 187 -23.06 -14.11 20.84
N ALA A 188 -22.21 -13.38 21.56
CA ALA A 188 -21.93 -13.62 22.97
C ALA A 188 -23.20 -13.49 23.84
N SER A 189 -24.05 -12.48 23.58
CA SER A 189 -25.33 -12.31 24.28
C SER A 189 -26.34 -13.42 23.99
N VAL A 190 -26.35 -13.94 22.76
CA VAL A 190 -27.22 -15.05 22.35
C VAL A 190 -26.73 -16.36 22.97
N ALA A 191 -25.42 -16.60 22.95
CA ALA A 191 -24.80 -17.80 23.50
C ALA A 191 -24.95 -17.91 25.03
N THR A 192 -25.16 -16.79 25.74
CA THR A 192 -25.35 -16.76 27.19
C THR A 192 -26.82 -16.80 27.63
N SER A 193 -27.75 -16.30 26.80
CA SER A 193 -29.19 -16.28 27.12
C SER A 193 -29.88 -17.63 26.90
N VAL A 194 -30.86 -17.98 27.74
CA VAL A 194 -31.62 -19.25 27.63
C VAL A 194 -32.35 -19.36 26.29
N GLU A 195 -32.98 -18.28 25.85
CA GLU A 195 -33.70 -18.22 24.57
C GLU A 195 -32.74 -18.21 23.37
N GLY A 196 -31.57 -17.56 23.49
CA GLY A 196 -30.55 -17.55 22.45
C GLY A 196 -29.89 -18.92 22.26
N LYS A 197 -29.56 -19.64 23.34
CA LYS A 197 -29.09 -21.04 23.31
C LYS A 197 -30.07 -21.95 22.57
N ARG A 198 -31.37 -21.80 22.82
CA ARG A 198 -32.42 -22.56 22.14
C ARG A 198 -32.45 -22.29 20.64
N ARG A 199 -32.29 -21.02 20.24
CA ARG A 199 -32.22 -20.63 18.82
C ARG A 199 -30.97 -21.15 18.14
N LEU A 200 -29.80 -21.08 18.78
CA LEU A 200 -28.55 -21.62 18.22
C LEU A 200 -28.68 -23.11 17.89
N ARG A 201 -29.25 -23.91 18.81
CA ARG A 201 -29.54 -25.32 18.55
C ARG A 201 -30.54 -25.50 17.41
N GLN A 202 -31.59 -24.70 17.36
CA GLN A 202 -32.58 -24.79 16.27
C GLN A 202 -31.96 -24.57 14.87
N TRP A 203 -30.96 -23.70 14.74
CA TRP A 203 -30.34 -23.40 13.44
C TRP A 203 -29.15 -24.29 13.09
N LEU A 204 -28.44 -24.83 14.09
CA LEU A 204 -27.18 -25.54 13.87
C LEU A 204 -27.28 -27.05 14.10
N GLU A 205 -28.22 -27.55 14.93
CA GLU A 205 -28.25 -28.98 15.30
C GLU A 205 -28.53 -29.90 14.11
N ASP A 206 -29.40 -29.46 13.18
CA ASP A 206 -29.75 -30.24 11.99
C ASP A 206 -28.60 -30.30 10.96
N SER A 207 -27.78 -29.25 10.87
CA SER A 207 -26.73 -29.12 9.87
C SER A 207 -25.33 -29.46 10.38
N CYS A 208 -25.08 -29.25 11.67
CA CYS A 208 -23.79 -29.32 12.35
C CYS A 208 -24.02 -29.73 13.83
N PRO A 209 -24.32 -31.02 14.10
CA PRO A 209 -24.67 -31.48 15.45
C PRO A 209 -23.52 -31.23 16.44
N GLY A 210 -23.86 -30.81 17.66
CA GLY A 210 -22.88 -30.49 18.72
C GLY A 210 -22.22 -29.10 18.62
N VAL A 211 -22.20 -28.47 17.45
CA VAL A 211 -21.52 -27.17 17.25
C VAL A 211 -22.19 -26.04 18.04
N ALA A 212 -23.51 -26.12 18.24
CA ALA A 212 -24.22 -25.14 19.06
C ALA A 212 -23.74 -25.16 20.52
N ASP A 213 -23.45 -26.35 21.06
CA ASP A 213 -22.97 -26.49 22.42
C ASP A 213 -21.51 -26.03 22.54
N ASP A 214 -20.66 -26.29 21.55
CA ASP A 214 -19.27 -25.82 21.51
C ASP A 214 -19.17 -24.28 21.54
N VAL A 215 -20.05 -23.60 20.79
CA VAL A 215 -20.13 -22.12 20.79
C VAL A 215 -20.61 -21.61 22.15
N VAL A 216 -21.61 -22.27 22.74
CA VAL A 216 -22.15 -21.89 24.05
C VAL A 216 -21.11 -22.09 25.15
N GLU A 217 -20.35 -23.18 25.10
CA GLU A 217 -19.30 -23.47 26.08
C GLU A 217 -18.15 -22.46 26.00
N PHE A 218 -17.69 -22.13 24.79
CA PHE A 218 -16.67 -21.11 24.56
C PHE A 218 -17.06 -19.77 25.21
N TRP A 219 -18.25 -19.26 24.91
CA TRP A 219 -18.70 -17.99 25.46
C TRP A 219 -19.01 -18.03 26.96
N ALA A 220 -19.38 -19.21 27.49
CA ALA A 220 -19.57 -19.39 28.93
C ALA A 220 -18.24 -19.37 29.71
N GLN A 221 -17.13 -19.75 29.08
CA GLN A 221 -15.79 -19.73 29.68
C GLN A 221 -15.11 -18.35 29.55
N GLU A 222 -15.37 -17.63 28.46
CA GLU A 222 -14.76 -16.32 28.17
C GLU A 222 -15.45 -15.14 28.89
N ILE A 223 -16.74 -15.27 29.24
CA ILE A 223 -17.46 -14.23 30.00
C ILE A 223 -17.34 -14.55 31.49
N PHE A 224 -16.32 -13.98 32.13
CA PHE A 224 -16.28 -13.89 33.59
C PHE A 224 -17.49 -13.08 34.07
N VAL A 225 -18.42 -13.73 34.76
CA VAL A 225 -19.46 -13.08 35.53
C VAL A 225 -18.90 -12.86 36.94
N ASP A 226 -18.52 -11.63 37.26
CA ASP A 226 -18.63 -11.11 38.63
C ASP A 226 -20.02 -10.46 38.80
#